data_AF-A0A4U3LS54-F1
#
_entry.id   AF-A0A4U3LS54-F1
#
_cell.length_a   1.000
_cell.length_b   1.000
_cell.length_c   1.000
_cell.angle_alpha   90.00
_cell.angle_beta   90.00
_cell.angle_gamma   90.00
#
_symmetry.space_group_name_H-M   'P 1'
#
loop_
_entity.id
_entity.type
_entity.pdbx_description
1 polymer ?
#
loop_
_entity_poly.entity_id
_entity_poly.type
_entity_poly.pdbx_seq_one_letter_code
_entity_poly.pdbx_strand_id
1 'polypeptide(L)'
;MTEARNYLRSELLAVAAVVVPDQTPTVTQDVGPADQGALSDDRGRESVCTITVETGDPTTPDPVAQIGFTAETLEARGWKVTASDVTDDHHQLTARRQGYDLTVDAHTTDWRLTFTGQTPNADDL
;
A
#
# COMPACT_ATOMS: atom_id res chain seq x y z
N MET A 1 -2.32 5.51 17.94
CA MET A 1 -2.81 4.59 16.88
C MET A 1 -3.80 5.23 15.92
N THR A 2 -4.86 5.90 16.39
CA THR A 2 -5.87 6.50 15.49
C THR A 2 -5.30 7.58 14.55
N GLU A 3 -4.41 8.45 15.05
CA GLU A 3 -3.75 9.47 14.21
C GLU A 3 -2.83 8.85 13.15
N ALA A 4 -2.02 7.85 13.53
CA ALA A 4 -1.17 7.12 12.59
C ALA A 4 -1.99 6.41 11.50
N ARG A 5 -3.13 5.82 11.86
CA ARG A 5 -4.06 5.20 10.89
C ARG A 5 -4.66 6.25 9.95
N ASN A 6 -5.13 7.38 10.48
CA ASN A 6 -5.73 8.44 9.67
C ASN A 6 -4.71 9.07 8.71
N TYR A 7 -3.47 9.24 9.17
CA TYR A 7 -2.36 9.69 8.33
C TYR A 7 -2.11 8.70 7.19
N LEU A 8 -1.92 7.40 7.52
CA LEU A 8 -1.70 6.35 6.55
C LEU A 8 -2.84 6.26 5.53
N ARG A 9 -4.09 6.29 5.99
CA ARG A 9 -5.28 6.29 5.13
C ARG A 9 -5.27 7.46 4.14
N SER A 10 -4.99 8.66 4.64
CA SER A 10 -4.96 9.87 3.82
C SER A 10 -3.82 9.82 2.81
N GLU A 11 -2.66 9.31 3.21
CA GLU A 11 -1.50 9.17 2.34
C GLU A 11 -1.75 8.13 1.23
N LEU A 12 -2.31 6.96 1.56
CA LEU A 12 -2.67 5.93 0.57
C LEU A 12 -3.65 6.47 -0.46
N LEU A 13 -4.71 7.15 -0.02
CA LEU A 13 -5.70 7.77 -0.92
C LEU A 13 -5.06 8.85 -1.79
N ALA A 14 -4.16 9.66 -1.23
CA ALA A 14 -3.48 10.72 -1.96
C ALA A 14 -2.50 10.17 -3.01
N VAL A 15 -1.79 9.08 -2.72
CA VAL A 15 -0.92 8.41 -3.70
C VAL A 15 -1.76 7.76 -4.79
N ALA A 16 -2.78 6.99 -4.42
CA ALA A 16 -3.64 6.30 -5.39
C ALA A 16 -4.36 7.29 -6.35
N ALA A 17 -4.81 8.44 -5.84
CA ALA A 17 -5.43 9.49 -6.67
C ALA A 17 -4.42 10.21 -7.60
N VAL A 18 -3.13 10.21 -7.28
CA VAL A 18 -2.09 10.77 -8.18
C VAL A 18 -1.72 9.75 -9.25
N VAL A 19 -1.62 8.47 -8.88
CA VAL A 19 -1.26 7.38 -9.81
C VAL A 19 -2.38 7.10 -10.81
N VAL A 20 -3.64 7.13 -10.38
CA VAL A 20 -4.81 6.89 -11.23
C VAL A 20 -5.80 8.06 -11.09
N PRO A 21 -5.49 9.24 -11.67
CA PRO A 21 -6.28 10.45 -11.47
C PRO A 21 -7.68 10.40 -12.09
N ASP A 22 -7.88 9.51 -13.06
CA ASP A 22 -9.18 9.27 -13.69
C ASP A 22 -10.13 8.45 -12.79
N GLN A 23 -9.62 7.86 -11.71
CA GLN A 23 -10.38 7.02 -10.81
C GLN A 23 -10.39 7.52 -9.37
N THR A 24 -11.50 7.25 -8.68
CA THR A 24 -11.61 7.54 -7.25
C THR A 24 -11.13 6.31 -6.46
N PRO A 25 -9.98 6.40 -5.76
CA PRO A 25 -9.52 5.29 -4.93
C PRO A 25 -10.47 5.06 -3.77
N THR A 26 -10.76 3.80 -3.47
CA THR A 26 -11.70 3.42 -2.40
C THR A 26 -10.99 2.56 -1.38
N VAL A 27 -11.19 2.87 -0.10
CA VAL A 27 -10.74 2.02 1.01
C VAL A 27 -11.65 0.80 1.07
N THR A 28 -11.11 -0.38 0.80
CA THR A 28 -11.87 -1.65 0.86
C THR A 28 -11.60 -2.42 2.13
N GLN A 29 -10.47 -2.15 2.80
CA GLN A 29 -10.16 -2.70 4.10
C GLN A 29 -9.61 -1.59 5.01
N ASP A 30 -10.20 -1.43 6.18
CA ASP A 30 -9.69 -0.58 7.28
C ASP A 30 -9.80 -1.41 8.55
N VAL A 31 -8.86 -2.34 8.71
CA VAL A 31 -8.82 -3.20 9.90
C VAL A 31 -8.05 -2.44 10.96
N GLY A 32 -8.75 -2.14 12.06
CA GLY A 32 -8.15 -1.58 13.26
C GLY A 32 -7.16 -2.53 13.90
N PRO A 33 -6.48 -2.12 15.00
CA PRO A 33 -5.31 -2.84 15.52
C PRO A 33 -5.62 -4.33 15.59
N ALA A 34 -5.08 -5.06 14.62
CA ALA A 34 -5.20 -6.49 14.56
C ALA A 34 -4.10 -6.99 15.48
N ASP A 35 -4.48 -7.79 16.47
CA ASP A 35 -3.53 -8.61 17.20
C ASP A 35 -2.86 -9.50 16.12
N GLN A 36 -1.61 -9.19 15.74
CA GLN A 36 -0.93 -9.92 14.65
C GLN A 36 -0.72 -11.41 14.95
N GLY A 37 -1.12 -11.90 16.13
CA GLY A 37 -1.14 -13.31 16.50
C GLY A 37 -2.07 -14.21 15.67
N ALA A 38 -2.83 -13.68 14.71
CA ALA A 38 -3.69 -14.49 13.83
C ALA A 38 -3.08 -14.81 12.45
N LEU A 39 -1.95 -14.21 12.04
CA LEU A 39 -1.43 -14.36 10.67
C LEU A 39 0.02 -14.84 10.51
N SER A 40 0.81 -15.04 11.56
CA SER A 40 2.05 -15.82 11.43
C SER A 40 2.54 -16.38 12.76
N ASP A 41 2.95 -17.64 12.67
CA ASP A 41 3.73 -18.41 13.63
C ASP A 41 4.86 -17.56 14.25
N ASP A 42 4.93 -17.54 15.58
CA ASP A 42 6.11 -17.22 16.40
C ASP A 42 6.78 -15.83 16.30
N ARG A 43 6.03 -14.72 16.21
CA ARG A 43 6.53 -13.40 16.67
C ARG A 43 5.40 -12.56 17.28
N GLY A 44 5.53 -12.27 18.58
CA GLY A 44 5.02 -11.09 19.30
C GLY A 44 3.58 -10.58 19.05
N ARG A 45 2.83 -10.32 20.12
CA ARG A 45 1.57 -9.55 20.03
C ARG A 45 1.86 -8.10 19.66
N GLU A 46 1.89 -7.79 18.38
CA GLU A 46 2.09 -6.43 17.87
C GLU A 46 0.76 -5.96 17.24
N SER A 47 0.28 -4.80 17.67
CA SER A 47 -0.99 -4.23 17.21
C SER A 47 -0.73 -3.33 16.01
N VAL A 48 -1.06 -3.79 14.80
CA VAL A 48 -0.86 -3.04 13.56
C VAL A 48 -2.21 -2.74 12.91
N CYS A 49 -2.42 -1.52 12.45
CA CYS A 49 -3.58 -1.20 11.60
C CYS A 49 -3.19 -1.50 10.14
N THR A 50 -4.05 -2.23 9.43
CA THR A 50 -3.85 -2.53 8.01
C THR A 50 -4.96 -1.86 7.21
N ILE A 51 -4.56 -1.08 6.21
CA ILE A 51 -5.48 -0.35 5.33
C ILE A 51 -5.22 -0.78 3.90
N THR A 52 -6.25 -1.25 3.22
CA THR A 52 -6.20 -1.60 1.80
C THR A 52 -7.05 -0.60 1.03
N VAL A 53 -6.42 0.05 0.06
CA VAL A 53 -7.03 0.97 -0.89
C VAL A 53 -6.89 0.37 -2.27
N GLU A 54 -7.96 0.39 -3.03
CA GLU A 54 -7.94 -0.11 -4.38
C GLU A 54 -8.35 0.98 -5.37
N THR A 55 -7.65 1.04 -6.51
CA THR A 55 -8.02 1.94 -7.61
C THR A 55 -9.10 1.30 -8.47
N GLY A 56 -9.98 2.10 -9.06
CA GLY A 56 -10.94 1.60 -10.05
C GLY A 56 -10.25 1.06 -11.31
N ASP A 57 -11.03 0.42 -12.17
CA ASP A 57 -10.60 -0.13 -13.45
C ASP A 57 -10.25 0.98 -14.47
N PRO A 58 -8.97 1.22 -14.78
CA PRO A 58 -8.62 2.16 -15.84
C PRO A 58 -8.96 1.53 -17.19
N THR A 59 -9.57 2.29 -18.11
CA THR A 59 -9.97 1.75 -19.43
C THR A 59 -8.79 1.35 -20.32
N THR A 60 -7.55 1.77 -19.99
CA THR A 60 -6.30 1.32 -20.62
C THR A 60 -5.10 1.58 -19.71
N PRO A 61 -4.72 0.65 -18.82
CA PRO A 61 -3.51 0.77 -18.03
C PRO A 61 -2.46 -0.24 -18.48
N ASP A 62 -1.24 0.25 -18.62
CA ASP A 62 -0.07 -0.60 -18.60
C ASP A 62 0.36 -0.73 -17.13
N PRO A 63 0.19 -1.90 -16.50
CA PRO A 63 0.43 -2.10 -15.06
C PRO A 63 1.90 -1.88 -14.71
N VAL A 64 2.82 -2.15 -15.64
CA VAL A 64 4.25 -1.89 -15.47
C VAL A 64 4.51 -0.40 -15.37
N ALA A 65 3.93 0.38 -16.29
CA ALA A 65 4.04 1.83 -16.28
C ALA A 65 3.42 2.43 -15.01
N GLN A 66 2.28 1.91 -14.56
CA GLN A 66 1.64 2.36 -13.32
C GLN A 66 2.47 2.06 -12.08
N ILE A 67 3.07 0.87 -11.98
CA ILE A 67 3.96 0.50 -10.87
C ILE A 67 5.22 1.37 -10.88
N GLY A 68 5.81 1.62 -12.05
CA GLY A 68 6.93 2.55 -12.20
C GLY A 68 6.59 3.96 -11.75
N PHE A 69 5.45 4.50 -12.21
CA PHE A 69 4.98 5.83 -11.82
C PHE A 69 4.64 5.92 -10.32
N THR A 70 4.11 4.83 -9.75
CA THR A 70 3.85 4.71 -8.31
C THR A 70 5.15 4.78 -7.52
N ALA A 71 6.20 4.08 -7.98
CA ALA A 71 7.52 4.13 -7.38
C ALA A 71 8.05 5.57 -7.34
N GLU A 72 8.05 6.26 -8.48
CA GLU A 72 8.51 7.64 -8.59
C GLU A 72 7.72 8.59 -7.69
N THR A 73 6.38 8.42 -7.62
CA THR A 73 5.51 9.23 -6.77
C THR A 73 5.81 9.02 -5.29
N LEU A 74 6.08 7.78 -4.87
CA LEU A 74 6.43 7.45 -3.50
C LEU A 74 7.82 7.97 -3.14
N GLU A 75 8.81 7.82 -4.01
CA GLU A 75 10.16 8.36 -3.82
C GLU A 75 10.15 9.90 -3.73
N ALA A 76 9.37 10.58 -4.56
CA ALA A 76 9.19 12.04 -4.50
C ALA A 76 8.57 12.51 -3.17
N ARG A 77 7.79 11.63 -2.51
CA ARG A 77 7.22 11.86 -1.16
C ARG A 77 8.16 11.44 -0.02
N GLY A 78 9.37 10.99 -0.34
CA GLY A 78 10.38 10.59 0.63
C GLY A 78 10.21 9.17 1.18
N TRP A 79 9.48 8.30 0.47
CA TRP A 79 9.44 6.88 0.78
C TRP A 79 10.64 6.17 0.17
N LYS A 80 11.15 5.17 0.89
CA LYS A 80 12.20 4.28 0.37
C LYS A 80 11.53 3.12 -0.35
N VAL A 81 11.52 3.18 -1.67
CA VAL A 81 10.86 2.19 -2.52
C VAL A 81 11.80 1.04 -2.88
N THR A 82 11.26 -0.17 -2.91
CA THR A 82 11.90 -1.41 -3.35
C THR A 82 10.90 -2.16 -4.23
N ALA A 83 11.15 -2.19 -5.54
CA ALA A 83 10.39 -3.01 -6.47
C ALA A 83 10.82 -4.47 -6.32
N SER A 84 9.86 -5.38 -6.23
CA SER A 84 10.11 -6.82 -6.28
C SER A 84 10.26 -7.28 -7.73
N ASP A 85 10.93 -8.41 -7.93
CA ASP A 85 11.03 -9.05 -9.24
C ASP A 85 9.62 -9.48 -9.71
N VAL A 86 9.31 -9.25 -10.99
CA VAL A 86 7.99 -9.52 -11.55
C VAL A 86 7.79 -11.02 -11.62
N THR A 87 6.76 -11.53 -10.94
CA THR A 87 6.49 -12.96 -10.90
C THR A 87 5.15 -13.23 -11.56
N ASP A 88 5.12 -13.94 -12.69
CA ASP A 88 3.88 -14.45 -13.32
C ASP A 88 2.74 -13.41 -13.40
N ASP A 89 3.00 -12.29 -14.10
CA ASP A 89 2.04 -11.19 -14.26
C ASP A 89 1.63 -10.47 -12.97
N HIS A 90 2.35 -10.68 -11.86
CA HIS A 90 2.19 -9.94 -10.62
C HIS A 90 3.39 -9.00 -10.41
N HIS A 91 3.08 -7.71 -10.39
CA HIS A 91 4.01 -6.65 -10.08
C HIS A 91 3.78 -6.20 -8.64
N GLN A 92 4.82 -6.31 -7.82
CA GLN A 92 4.78 -5.87 -6.43
C GLN A 92 5.84 -4.81 -6.18
N LEU A 93 5.44 -3.78 -5.43
CA LEU A 93 6.29 -2.70 -4.98
C LEU A 93 6.14 -2.56 -3.47
N THR A 94 7.25 -2.44 -2.74
CA THR A 94 7.22 -2.13 -1.31
C THR A 94 7.87 -0.78 -1.07
N ALA A 95 7.34 -0.02 -0.12
CA ALA A 95 7.82 1.31 0.23
C ALA A 95 7.78 1.49 1.74
N ARG A 96 8.86 2.03 2.31
CA ARG A 96 8.96 2.25 3.76
C ARG A 96 9.30 3.70 4.08
N ARG A 97 8.67 4.25 5.12
CA ARG A 97 8.95 5.60 5.64
C ARG A 97 8.63 5.67 7.12
N GLN A 98 9.59 6.05 7.96
CA GLN A 98 9.36 6.29 9.41
C GLN A 98 8.54 5.17 10.11
N GLY A 99 8.91 3.91 9.85
CA GLY A 99 8.22 2.73 10.41
C GLY A 99 6.87 2.39 9.77
N TYR A 100 6.37 3.19 8.83
CA TYR A 100 5.23 2.82 7.97
C TYR A 100 5.71 1.94 6.83
N ASP A 101 4.96 0.87 6.56
CA ASP A 101 5.16 -0.02 5.44
C ASP A 101 3.99 0.12 4.46
N LEU A 102 4.29 0.14 3.18
CA LEU A 102 3.32 0.24 2.10
C LEU A 102 3.70 -0.78 1.03
N THR A 103 2.74 -1.60 0.62
CA THR A 103 2.87 -2.54 -0.48
C THR A 103 1.87 -2.14 -1.56
N VAL A 104 2.30 -2.14 -2.81
CA VAL A 104 1.45 -1.94 -3.98
C VAL A 104 1.53 -3.19 -4.83
N ASP A 105 0.38 -3.78 -5.08
CA ASP A 105 0.21 -4.95 -5.92
C ASP A 105 -0.55 -4.54 -7.18
N ALA A 106 -0.08 -5.03 -8.32
CA ALA A 106 -0.75 -4.90 -9.61
C ALA A 106 -0.64 -6.22 -10.35
N HIS A 107 -1.74 -6.70 -10.93
CA HIS A 107 -1.71 -7.87 -11.78
C HIS A 107 -1.90 -7.48 -13.24
N THR A 108 -1.21 -8.11 -14.18
CA THR A 108 -1.37 -7.81 -15.61
C THR A 108 -2.78 -8.14 -16.11
N THR A 109 -3.43 -9.11 -15.47
CA THR A 109 -4.80 -9.53 -15.77
C THR A 109 -5.87 -8.77 -14.98
N ASP A 110 -5.48 -8.05 -13.93
CA ASP A 110 -6.38 -7.28 -13.08
C ASP A 110 -5.83 -5.85 -12.96
N TRP A 111 -6.44 -4.95 -13.71
CA TRP A 111 -5.98 -3.59 -13.95
C TRP A 111 -6.07 -2.64 -12.73
N ARG A 112 -6.46 -3.20 -11.58
CA ARG A 112 -6.69 -2.51 -10.32
C ARG A 112 -5.42 -2.61 -9.48
N LEU A 113 -4.92 -1.44 -9.09
CA LEU A 113 -3.81 -1.34 -8.15
C LEU A 113 -4.36 -1.51 -6.73
N THR A 114 -3.76 -2.41 -5.98
CA THR A 114 -4.06 -2.62 -4.57
C THR A 114 -2.94 -2.04 -3.72
N PHE A 115 -3.24 -0.98 -2.98
CA PHE A 115 -2.34 -0.33 -2.04
C PHE A 115 -2.64 -0.82 -0.63
N THR A 116 -1.72 -1.56 -0.03
CA THR A 116 -1.81 -2.04 1.34
C THR A 116 -0.83 -1.28 2.21
N GLY A 117 -1.31 -0.49 3.16
CA GLY A 117 -0.48 0.20 4.14
C GLY A 117 -0.59 -0.41 5.53
N GLN A 118 0.52 -0.36 6.27
CA GLN A 118 0.64 -0.80 7.65
C GLN A 118 1.25 0.31 8.52
N THR A 119 0.69 0.52 9.71
CA THR A 119 1.23 1.48 10.69
C THR A 119 2.45 0.91 11.42
N PRO A 120 3.39 1.76 11.88
CA PRO A 120 4.50 1.32 12.72
C PRO A 120 4.01 0.59 13.97
N ASN A 121 4.85 -0.36 14.43
CA ASN A 121 4.66 -1.04 15.69
C ASN A 121 4.67 -0.03 16.85
N ALA A 122 3.87 -0.29 17.88
CA ALA A 122 3.79 0.59 19.05
C ALA A 122 5.12 0.72 19.83
N ASP A 123 6.09 -0.18 19.58
CA ASP A 123 7.43 -0.16 20.19
C ASP A 123 8.42 0.77 19.45
N ASP A 124 8.10 1.16 18.20
CA ASP A 124 8.91 2.08 17.37
C ASP A 124 8.51 3.56 17.54
N LEU A 125 7.56 3.86 18.44
CA LEU A 125 7.02 5.21 18.72
C LEU A 125 7.54 5.84 20.01
#